data_AF-A0AA37K9R0-F1
#
_entry.id   AF-A0AA37K9R0-F1
#
_cell.length_a   1.000
_cell.length_b   1.000
_cell.length_c   1.000
_cell.angle_alpha   90.00
_cell.angle_beta   90.00
_cell.angle_gamma   90.00
#
_symmetry.space_group_name_H-M   'P 1'
#
loop_
_entity.id
_entity.type
_entity.pdbx_description
1 polymer ?
#
loop_
_entity_poly.entity_id
_entity_poly.type
_entity_poly.pdbx_seq_one_letter_code
_entity_poly.pdbx_strand_id
1 'polypeptide(L)'
;MKKLMDVLPLLLVVVLLFGTACQSNKKKDAESANVTLFDKDLPEIKTLVNGEWELVSGKNAREFCEYENTFIKFADDQYVWTEDGKAEPGALNWRKADTGAGYEAYLMDVFYETNPAYPVSIKGDTLILQDCSETGYKYTLVRK
;
A
#
# COMPACT_ATOMS: atom_id res chain seq x y z
N MET A 1 -52.45 -33.35 51.50
CA MET A 1 -51.60 -34.46 52.01
C MET A 1 -50.45 -34.60 51.01
N LYS A 2 -49.19 -34.19 51.29
CA LYS A 2 -48.12 -34.92 52.03
C LYS A 2 -48.00 -36.38 51.50
N LYS A 3 -46.87 -36.93 51.03
CA LYS A 3 -45.42 -36.66 51.24
C LYS A 3 -44.57 -37.59 50.32
N LEU A 4 -43.34 -37.12 50.03
CA LEU A 4 -42.01 -37.78 49.90
C LEU A 4 -41.77 -38.88 48.83
N MET A 5 -40.80 -38.71 47.90
CA MET A 5 -39.31 -38.78 48.04
C MET A 5 -38.86 -40.20 48.42
N ASP A 6 -37.82 -40.85 47.91
CA ASP A 6 -36.51 -40.53 47.29
C ASP A 6 -36.27 -41.61 46.20
N VAL A 7 -35.30 -41.60 45.27
CA VAL A 7 -33.85 -41.64 45.46
C VAL A 7 -33.17 -41.29 44.12
N LEU A 8 -32.39 -40.21 44.11
CA LEU A 8 -31.32 -39.97 43.13
C LEU A 8 -30.10 -40.83 43.57
N PRO A 9 -29.38 -41.48 42.66
CA PRO A 9 -28.14 -40.85 42.16
C PRO A 9 -27.96 -41.15 40.65
N LEU A 10 -27.20 -40.41 39.84
CA LEU A 10 -25.81 -40.05 40.01
C LEU A 10 -25.46 -39.04 38.90
N LEU A 11 -24.88 -37.92 39.32
CA LEU A 11 -23.91 -37.08 38.61
C LEU A 11 -23.71 -37.25 37.09
N LEU A 12 -23.94 -36.16 36.36
CA LEU A 12 -22.84 -35.50 35.66
C LEU A 12 -23.15 -34.00 35.46
N VAL A 13 -22.93 -33.27 36.54
CA VAL A 13 -22.59 -31.84 36.49
C VAL A 13 -21.19 -31.74 35.91
N VAL A 14 -21.04 -31.10 34.74
CA VAL A 14 -19.99 -30.09 34.54
C VAL A 14 -20.55 -29.03 33.60
N VAL A 15 -21.16 -28.00 34.19
CA VAL A 15 -21.10 -26.64 33.62
C VAL A 15 -19.90 -25.97 34.30
N LEU A 16 -18.85 -25.72 33.53
CA LEU A 16 -17.78 -24.74 33.80
C LEU A 16 -17.42 -24.17 32.43
N LEU A 17 -18.09 -23.12 31.93
CA LEU A 17 -17.71 -21.73 32.18
C LEU A 17 -16.20 -21.55 32.34
N PHE A 18 -15.49 -21.46 31.21
CA PHE A 18 -14.37 -20.52 31.05
C PHE A 18 -14.48 -19.90 29.67
N GLY A 19 -14.70 -18.59 29.64
CA GLY A 19 -14.41 -17.80 28.47
C GLY A 19 -12.91 -17.79 28.20
N THR A 20 -12.55 -17.86 26.94
CA THR A 20 -11.36 -17.21 26.40
C THR A 20 -11.78 -16.47 25.13
N ALA A 21 -11.91 -15.16 25.30
CA ALA A 21 -11.59 -14.23 24.25
C ALA A 21 -10.17 -14.52 23.70
N CYS A 22 -9.93 -14.05 22.48
CA CYS A 22 -8.69 -14.12 21.73
C CYS A 22 -8.30 -15.52 21.21
N GLN A 23 -8.51 -15.69 19.91
CA GLN A 23 -7.35 -15.89 19.05
C GLN A 23 -7.56 -15.24 17.69
N SER A 24 -7.04 -14.01 17.61
CA SER A 24 -6.42 -13.41 16.42
C SER A 24 -7.19 -13.50 15.11
N ASN A 25 -7.70 -12.34 14.67
CA ASN A 25 -7.51 -11.95 13.27
C ASN A 25 -6.01 -12.03 12.98
N LYS A 26 -5.51 -13.22 12.63
CA LYS A 26 -4.27 -13.29 11.88
C LYS A 26 -4.62 -12.65 10.56
N LYS A 27 -4.31 -11.35 10.43
CA LYS A 27 -3.80 -10.85 9.16
C LYS A 27 -2.78 -11.91 8.76
N LYS A 28 -3.12 -12.71 7.74
CA LYS A 28 -2.09 -13.40 7.00
C LYS A 28 -1.24 -12.23 6.51
N ASP A 29 -0.12 -11.99 7.20
CA ASP A 29 1.05 -11.45 6.54
C ASP A 29 1.42 -12.49 5.50
N ALA A 30 0.64 -12.50 4.41
CA ALA A 30 1.08 -13.05 3.16
C ALA A 30 2.32 -12.23 2.88
N GLU A 31 3.48 -12.86 3.05
CA GLU A 31 4.76 -12.29 2.66
C GLU A 31 4.56 -11.70 1.28
N SER A 32 4.45 -10.36 1.24
CA SER A 32 4.00 -9.70 0.04
C SER A 32 5.13 -9.84 -0.96
N ALA A 33 4.90 -10.66 -1.98
CA ALA A 33 5.87 -10.85 -3.04
C ALA A 33 6.26 -9.46 -3.58
N ASN A 34 7.55 -9.22 -3.74
CA ASN A 34 8.02 -7.99 -4.35
C ASN A 34 7.68 -8.06 -5.86
N VAL A 35 6.77 -7.20 -6.30
CA VAL A 35 6.32 -7.14 -7.69
C VAL A 35 7.06 -6.00 -8.38
N THR A 36 7.94 -6.31 -9.32
CA THR A 36 8.53 -5.33 -10.24
C THR A 36 7.51 -4.90 -11.29
N LEU A 37 7.58 -3.64 -11.73
CA LEU A 37 6.55 -3.06 -12.61
C LEU A 37 7.02 -2.76 -14.05
N PHE A 38 8.34 -2.71 -14.31
CA PHE A 38 8.87 -2.26 -15.60
C PHE A 38 8.58 -3.21 -16.78
N ASP A 39 8.35 -4.50 -16.51
CA ASP A 39 8.06 -5.56 -17.48
C ASP A 39 6.56 -5.81 -17.67
N LYS A 40 5.71 -5.08 -16.94
CA LYS A 40 4.25 -5.21 -16.99
C LYS A 40 3.63 -4.34 -18.08
N ASP A 41 2.43 -4.70 -18.49
CA ASP A 41 1.63 -3.85 -19.35
C ASP A 41 1.00 -2.68 -18.57
N LEU A 42 0.64 -1.62 -19.29
CA LEU A 42 0.09 -0.41 -18.66
C LEU A 42 -1.21 -0.67 -17.89
N PRO A 43 -2.18 -1.47 -18.38
CA PRO A 43 -3.38 -1.81 -17.61
C PRO A 43 -3.09 -2.49 -16.27
N GLU A 44 -2.13 -3.43 -16.23
CA GLU A 44 -1.71 -4.08 -14.99
C GLU A 44 -1.04 -3.09 -14.03
N ILE A 45 -0.14 -2.24 -14.55
CA ILE A 45 0.51 -1.18 -13.75
C ILE A 45 -0.54 -0.25 -13.13
N LYS A 46 -1.50 0.24 -13.91
CA LYS A 46 -2.58 1.10 -13.41
C LYS A 46 -3.39 0.41 -12.32
N THR A 47 -3.75 -0.86 -12.52
CA THR A 47 -4.48 -1.66 -11.52
C THR A 47 -3.71 -1.75 -10.19
N LEU A 48 -2.40 -1.92 -10.26
CA LEU A 48 -1.52 -2.06 -9.10
C LEU A 48 -1.27 -0.72 -8.38
N VAL A 49 -1.09 0.36 -9.15
CA VAL A 49 -0.74 1.70 -8.65
C VAL A 49 -1.97 2.49 -8.18
N ASN A 50 -3.16 2.23 -8.73
CA ASN A 50 -4.39 2.91 -8.32
C ASN A 50 -4.65 2.80 -6.81
N GLY A 51 -5.20 3.87 -6.24
CA GLY A 51 -5.49 3.98 -4.82
C GLY A 51 -4.82 5.20 -4.18
N GLU A 52 -4.98 5.29 -2.87
CA GLU A 52 -4.46 6.38 -2.04
C GLU A 52 -3.18 5.97 -1.34
N TRP A 53 -2.20 6.87 -1.39
CA TRP A 53 -0.86 6.65 -0.88
C TRP A 53 -0.37 7.87 -0.12
N GLU A 54 0.34 7.65 0.97
CA GLU A 54 1.11 8.66 1.68
C GLU A 54 2.54 8.64 1.18
N LEU A 55 3.06 9.77 0.72
CA LEU A 55 4.48 9.93 0.44
C LEU A 55 5.19 10.08 1.78
N VAL A 56 6.07 9.14 2.14
CA VAL A 56 6.72 9.13 3.46
C VAL A 56 8.19 9.52 3.39
N SER A 57 8.86 9.24 2.27
CA SER A 57 10.25 9.65 2.08
C SER A 57 10.63 9.67 0.62
N GLY A 58 11.76 10.32 0.34
CA GLY A 58 12.53 9.95 -0.83
C GLY A 58 14.03 9.98 -0.55
N LYS A 59 14.77 9.35 -1.46
CA LYS A 59 16.20 9.13 -1.30
C LYS A 59 16.92 9.09 -2.64
N ASN A 60 18.10 9.69 -2.70
CA ASN A 60 19.10 9.43 -3.74
C ASN A 60 20.45 9.03 -3.10
N ALA A 61 21.53 9.05 -3.87
CA ALA A 61 22.86 8.68 -3.39
C ALA A 61 23.45 9.64 -2.34
N ARG A 62 22.93 10.87 -2.24
CA ARG A 62 23.47 11.98 -1.45
C ARG A 62 22.53 12.45 -0.35
N GLU A 63 21.23 12.32 -0.57
CA GLU A 63 20.19 12.96 0.22
C GLU A 63 19.08 11.98 0.58
N PHE A 64 18.47 12.27 1.72
CA PHE A 64 17.27 11.62 2.21
C PHE A 64 16.34 12.71 2.75
N CYS A 65 15.08 12.68 2.37
CA CYS A 65 14.05 13.54 2.91
C CYS A 65 12.87 12.71 3.41
N GLU A 66 12.23 13.23 4.45
CA GLU A 66 10.97 12.72 4.98
C GLU A 66 9.87 13.71 4.62
N TYR A 67 8.69 13.19 4.36
CA TYR A 67 7.50 13.96 4.05
C TYR A 67 6.45 13.66 5.11
N GLU A 68 5.72 14.69 5.54
CA GLU A 68 4.63 14.58 6.50
C GLU A 68 3.37 15.18 5.89
N ASN A 69 2.23 14.51 6.09
CA ASN A 69 0.93 14.98 5.59
C ASN A 69 0.88 15.22 4.07
N THR A 70 1.68 14.46 3.32
CA THR A 70 1.74 14.50 1.85
C THR A 70 1.15 13.22 1.28
N PHE A 71 0.13 13.35 0.44
CA PHE A 71 -0.61 12.22 -0.12
C PHE A 71 -0.75 12.34 -1.63
N ILE A 72 -0.91 11.19 -2.27
CA ILE A 72 -1.28 11.10 -3.67
C ILE A 72 -2.32 10.00 -3.89
N LYS A 73 -3.38 10.34 -4.61
CA LYS A 73 -4.37 9.37 -5.08
C LYS A 73 -4.22 9.17 -6.57
N PHE A 74 -3.87 7.96 -6.99
CA PHE A 74 -3.83 7.58 -8.40
C PHE A 74 -5.18 7.00 -8.84
N ALA A 75 -5.66 7.45 -9.99
CA ALA A 75 -6.90 7.00 -10.63
C ALA A 75 -6.72 6.97 -12.15
N ASP A 76 -6.22 5.84 -12.64
CA ASP A 76 -5.95 5.53 -14.04
C ASP A 76 -4.98 6.52 -14.71
N ASP A 77 -5.52 7.53 -15.39
CA ASP A 77 -4.76 8.56 -16.11
C ASP A 77 -4.64 9.87 -15.31
N GLN A 78 -5.21 9.91 -14.11
CA GLN A 78 -5.25 11.08 -13.24
C GLN A 78 -4.60 10.80 -11.90
N TYR A 79 -4.18 11.87 -11.24
CA TYR A 79 -3.84 11.85 -9.83
C TYR A 79 -4.40 13.07 -9.10
N VAL A 80 -4.48 12.98 -7.78
CA VAL A 80 -4.70 14.13 -6.90
C VAL A 80 -3.57 14.15 -5.89
N TRP A 81 -2.73 15.18 -5.96
CA TRP A 81 -1.73 15.48 -4.93
C TRP A 81 -2.42 16.20 -3.78
N THR A 82 -2.09 15.86 -2.54
CA THR A 82 -2.59 16.57 -1.37
C THR A 82 -1.45 16.86 -0.42
N GLU A 83 -1.23 18.14 -0.15
CA GLU A 83 -0.21 18.61 0.80
C GLU A 83 -0.83 19.73 1.64
N ASP A 84 -0.65 19.65 2.97
CA ASP A 84 -1.24 20.58 3.92
C ASP A 84 -2.77 20.80 3.73
N GLY A 85 -3.46 19.72 3.35
CA GLY A 85 -4.91 19.73 3.10
C GLY A 85 -5.36 20.38 1.80
N LYS A 86 -4.43 20.82 0.94
CA LYS A 86 -4.75 21.37 -0.38
C LYS A 86 -4.62 20.29 -1.44
N ALA A 87 -5.69 20.07 -2.18
CA ALA A 87 -5.75 19.07 -3.24
C ALA A 87 -5.47 19.71 -4.61
N GLU A 88 -4.53 19.15 -5.35
CA GLU A 88 -4.13 19.58 -6.68
C GLU A 88 -4.25 18.40 -7.67
N PRO A 89 -5.27 18.41 -8.56
CA PRO A 89 -5.43 17.36 -9.55
C PRO A 89 -4.42 17.51 -10.70
N GLY A 90 -3.99 16.38 -11.26
CA GLY A 90 -3.12 16.34 -12.43
C GLY A 90 -3.38 15.13 -13.32
N ALA A 91 -2.76 15.14 -14.51
CA ALA A 91 -2.81 14.04 -15.46
C ALA A 91 -1.43 13.36 -15.54
N LEU A 92 -1.41 12.04 -15.58
CA LEU A 92 -0.17 11.27 -15.56
C LEU A 92 0.51 11.16 -16.94
N ASN A 93 -0.22 11.37 -18.04
CA ASN A 93 0.28 11.28 -19.42
C ASN A 93 1.23 10.09 -19.64
N TRP A 94 0.72 8.89 -19.36
CA TRP A 94 1.50 7.66 -19.43
C TRP A 94 2.17 7.48 -20.80
N ARG A 95 3.46 7.20 -20.81
CA ARG A 95 4.22 6.90 -22.03
C ARG A 95 5.32 5.90 -21.74
N LYS A 96 5.56 4.97 -22.68
CA LYS A 96 6.71 4.09 -22.59
C LYS A 96 7.94 4.81 -23.14
N ALA A 97 8.99 4.91 -22.34
CA ALA A 97 10.23 5.59 -22.71
C ALA A 97 11.41 5.10 -21.85
N ASP A 98 12.62 5.49 -22.26
CA ASP A 98 13.85 5.22 -21.51
C ASP A 98 13.85 5.92 -20.15
N THR A 99 14.26 5.19 -19.11
CA THR A 99 14.27 5.68 -17.72
C THR A 99 15.51 6.45 -17.33
N GLY A 100 16.56 6.46 -18.16
CA GLY A 100 17.91 6.87 -17.80
C GLY A 100 18.70 5.80 -17.02
N ALA A 101 18.05 4.71 -16.60
CA ALA A 101 18.65 3.62 -15.83
C ALA A 101 19.02 2.39 -16.71
N GLY A 102 18.97 2.53 -18.04
CA GLY A 102 19.34 1.48 -18.99
C GLY A 102 18.22 0.51 -19.37
N TYR A 103 16.96 0.87 -19.09
CA TYR A 103 15.77 0.13 -19.52
C TYR A 103 14.59 1.08 -19.73
N GLU A 104 13.60 0.63 -20.50
CA GLU A 104 12.34 1.35 -20.70
C GLU A 104 11.31 0.97 -19.64
N ALA A 105 10.49 1.94 -19.24
CA ALA A 105 9.32 1.73 -18.40
C ALA A 105 8.17 2.67 -18.82
N TYR A 106 6.99 2.48 -18.24
CA TYR A 106 5.91 3.45 -18.35
C TYR A 106 6.18 4.61 -17.40
N LEU A 107 6.53 5.76 -17.98
CA LEU A 107 6.73 7.03 -17.29
C LEU A 107 5.38 7.70 -17.06
N MET A 108 5.29 8.46 -15.97
CA MET A 108 4.18 9.29 -15.57
C MET A 108 4.67 10.68 -15.14
N ASP A 109 3.96 11.70 -15.57
CA ASP A 109 4.22 13.10 -15.21
C ASP A 109 3.67 13.36 -13.81
N VAL A 110 4.47 13.00 -12.80
CA VAL A 110 4.16 13.17 -11.37
C VAL A 110 5.37 13.75 -10.64
N PHE A 111 5.12 14.45 -9.53
CA PHE A 111 6.07 15.23 -8.72
C PHE A 111 6.62 16.48 -9.40
N TYR A 112 7.21 16.37 -10.58
CA TYR A 112 7.81 17.49 -11.30
C TYR A 112 7.44 17.46 -12.77
N GLU A 113 6.96 18.59 -13.29
CA GLU A 113 6.62 18.71 -14.73
C GLU A 113 7.85 18.47 -15.63
N THR A 114 9.04 18.76 -15.14
CA THR A 114 10.28 18.69 -15.91
C THR A 114 10.92 17.31 -15.91
N ASN A 115 10.61 16.46 -14.93
CA ASN A 115 11.18 15.13 -14.78
C ASN A 115 10.06 14.15 -14.45
N PRO A 116 9.64 13.30 -15.41
CA PRO A 116 8.66 12.27 -15.10
C PRO A 116 9.25 11.26 -14.11
N ALA A 117 8.36 10.50 -13.48
CA ALA A 117 8.74 9.35 -12.67
C ALA A 117 8.16 8.07 -13.25
N TYR A 118 8.59 6.92 -12.74
CA TYR A 118 8.02 5.63 -13.12
C TYR A 118 7.85 4.73 -11.89
N PRO A 119 6.83 3.84 -11.90
CA PRO A 119 6.69 2.82 -10.88
C PRO A 119 7.80 1.78 -10.97
N VAL A 120 8.52 1.55 -9.87
CA VAL A 120 9.61 0.57 -9.80
C VAL A 120 9.07 -0.77 -9.32
N SER A 121 8.43 -0.77 -8.15
CA SER A 121 7.95 -1.99 -7.51
C SER A 121 6.86 -1.72 -6.48
N ILE A 122 6.06 -2.76 -6.20
CA ILE A 122 5.15 -2.82 -5.05
C ILE A 122 5.51 -4.01 -4.18
N LYS A 123 5.61 -3.77 -2.88
CA LYS A 123 5.78 -4.81 -1.86
C LYS A 123 4.75 -4.59 -0.75
N GLY A 124 3.63 -5.29 -0.86
CA GLY A 124 2.50 -5.14 0.07
C GLY A 124 1.91 -3.74 -0.05
N ASP A 125 1.91 -3.01 1.06
CA ASP A 125 1.39 -1.65 1.14
C ASP A 125 2.43 -0.59 0.76
N THR A 126 3.60 -0.97 0.23
CA THR A 126 4.64 -0.02 -0.18
C THR A 126 4.78 0.03 -1.70
N LEU A 127 4.70 1.23 -2.26
CA LEU A 127 5.00 1.55 -3.66
C LEU A 127 6.30 2.35 -3.72
N ILE A 128 7.20 1.95 -4.62
CA ILE A 128 8.41 2.71 -4.93
C ILE A 128 8.26 3.35 -6.31
N LEU A 129 8.42 4.67 -6.35
CA LEU A 129 8.54 5.43 -7.60
C LEU A 129 9.97 5.93 -7.73
N GLN A 130 10.44 6.13 -8.96
CA GLN A 130 11.73 6.75 -9.21
C GLN A 130 11.60 7.83 -10.28
N ASP A 131 12.18 9.02 -10.04
CA ASP A 131 12.25 10.05 -11.07
C ASP A 131 13.31 9.73 -12.15
N CYS A 132 13.11 10.30 -13.33
CA CYS A 132 14.06 10.25 -14.44
C CYS A 132 15.09 11.38 -14.37
N SER A 133 15.29 12.02 -13.21
CA SER A 133 16.32 13.05 -13.05
C SER A 133 17.72 12.44 -13.04
N GLU A 134 18.76 13.25 -13.25
CA GLU A 134 20.16 12.81 -13.06
C GLU A 134 20.43 12.26 -11.65
N THR A 135 19.65 12.68 -10.66
CA THR A 135 19.79 12.21 -9.28
C THR A 135 19.06 10.90 -9.01
N GLY A 136 18.06 10.55 -9.84
CA GLY A 136 17.30 9.31 -9.76
C GLY A 136 16.63 9.11 -8.39
N TYR A 137 15.91 10.12 -7.90
CA TYR A 137 15.30 10.10 -6.58
C TYR A 137 14.27 8.97 -6.49
N LYS A 138 14.37 8.14 -5.46
CA LYS A 138 13.41 7.08 -5.17
C LYS A 138 12.46 7.52 -4.08
N TYR A 139 11.18 7.58 -4.41
CA TYR A 139 10.10 7.93 -3.51
C TYR A 139 9.47 6.67 -2.93
N THR A 140 9.30 6.65 -1.62
CA THR A 140 8.59 5.59 -0.90
C THR A 140 7.21 6.08 -0.55
N LEU A 141 6.20 5.35 -1.00
CA LEU A 141 4.81 5.63 -0.68
C LEU A 141 4.18 4.45 0.04
N VAL A 142 3.32 4.73 1.01
CA VAL A 142 2.62 3.72 1.82
C VAL A 142 1.11 3.85 1.63
N ARG A 143 0.43 2.72 1.41
CA ARG A 143 -1.01 2.67 1.16
C ARG A 143 -1.81 3.17 2.37
N LYS A 144 -2.90 3.91 2.12
CA LYS A 144 -3.84 4.40 3.13
C LYS A 144 -5.17 3.66 3.12
#